data_AF-A0A344TDX2-F1
#
_entry.id   AF-A0A344TDX2-F1
#
_cell.length_a   1.000
_cell.length_b   1.000
_cell.length_c   1.000
_cell.angle_alpha   90.00
_cell.angle_beta   90.00
_cell.angle_gamma   90.00
#
_symmetry.space_group_name_H-M   'P 1'
#
loop_
_entity.id
_entity.type
_entity.pdbx_description
1 polymer ?
#
loop_
_entity_poly.entity_id
_entity_poly.type
_entity_poly.pdbx_seq_one_letter_code
_entity_poly.pdbx_strand_id
1 'polypeptide(L)'
;MKETSTSYPKALLSSAALTLLLFGLFLLTNWKLPVKELMLSSPYFLVIYFLLFTVGKPSVVLHWKELLKGKPEKAVVFPALLILVLYTFLIVHSHTPFKGSAGLFIFYLLFPTLGFLAFQKTALPVAWSDIVFVLLIVIPATSMSFGVGTSLPFNGSGFSNAMRLVIMISTVYSFNYIRNLPDVGFYPNFRRYSLFTALWVWLAFVGLVALLGYFGNFLNLNGHNILSIEFAYEWVKDFVRIFVGTALFEELFLRGLLQNILSKKITQSGKWPVYWKWGFTIFIVLAFVTGYFVQLKMAWFPVLITVLIFIPAYFIEKKQTDIQGLYTALAITSIFFGLVHFHSGSLLFVGLASIAGWAYGYTYMKTNSVFYAALVHALVNSSEFLFHI
;
A
#
# COMPACT_ATOMS: atom_id res chain seq x y z
N MET A 1 -6.65 -24.11 8.62
CA MET A 1 -5.49 -24.77 7.98
C MET A 1 -4.23 -24.21 8.63
N LYS A 2 -3.49 -25.01 9.40
CA LYS A 2 -2.30 -24.55 10.16
C LYS A 2 -1.21 -24.11 9.16
N GLU A 3 -0.88 -22.82 9.14
CA GLU A 3 0.30 -22.34 8.44
C GLU A 3 1.54 -22.99 9.06
N THR A 4 2.27 -23.77 8.28
CA THR A 4 3.62 -24.18 8.64
C THR A 4 4.47 -22.91 8.67
N SER A 5 4.71 -22.37 9.87
CA SER A 5 5.57 -21.20 10.04
C SER A 5 6.93 -21.52 9.45
N THR A 6 7.29 -20.84 8.35
CA THR A 6 8.61 -20.97 7.75
C THR A 6 9.66 -20.59 8.80
N SER A 7 10.67 -21.44 9.00
CA SER A 7 11.72 -21.16 9.97
C SER A 7 12.43 -19.84 9.64
N TYR A 8 12.97 -19.17 10.66
CA TYR A 8 13.65 -17.88 10.50
C TYR A 8 14.72 -17.90 9.38
N PRO A 9 15.63 -18.90 9.28
CA PRO A 9 16.59 -18.95 8.18
C PRO A 9 15.96 -19.11 6.79
N LYS A 10 14.90 -19.92 6.66
CA LYS A 10 14.16 -20.08 5.40
C LYS A 10 13.45 -18.80 4.99
N ALA A 11 12.94 -18.05 5.96
CA ALA A 11 12.34 -16.74 5.74
C ALA A 11 13.37 -15.73 5.20
N LEU A 12 14.58 -15.68 5.76
CA LEU A 12 15.66 -14.83 5.26
C LEU A 12 16.12 -15.25 3.85
N LEU A 13 16.34 -16.55 3.62
CA LEU A 13 16.80 -17.06 2.33
C LEU A 13 15.80 -16.76 1.20
N SER A 14 14.50 -16.97 1.46
CA SER A 14 13.45 -16.65 0.48
C SER A 14 13.36 -15.15 0.20
N SER A 15 13.58 -14.28 1.20
CA SER A 15 13.66 -12.83 0.96
C SER A 15 14.88 -12.48 0.11
N ALA A 16 16.05 -13.04 0.43
CA ALA A 16 17.28 -12.81 -0.32
C ALA A 16 17.13 -13.25 -1.79
N ALA A 17 16.51 -14.40 -2.04
CA ALA A 17 16.24 -14.87 -3.40
C ALA A 17 15.33 -13.91 -4.19
N LEU A 18 14.26 -13.40 -3.56
CA LEU A 18 13.39 -12.39 -4.19
C LEU A 18 14.11 -11.07 -4.44
N THR A 19 14.95 -10.62 -3.50
CA THR A 19 15.77 -9.42 -3.65
C THR A 19 16.76 -9.57 -4.81
N LEU A 20 17.44 -10.72 -4.92
CA LEU A 20 18.39 -10.98 -6.01
C LEU A 20 17.69 -11.06 -7.37
N LEU A 21 16.51 -11.68 -7.44
CA LEU A 21 15.71 -11.73 -8.65
C LEU A 21 15.30 -10.31 -9.10
N LEU A 22 14.81 -9.49 -8.18
CA LEU A 22 14.43 -8.12 -8.49
C LEU A 22 15.66 -7.25 -8.79
N PHE A 23 16.81 -7.54 -8.18
CA PHE A 23 18.08 -6.87 -8.47
C PHE A 23 18.57 -7.18 -9.89
N GLY A 24 18.42 -8.43 -10.35
CA GLY A 24 18.66 -8.78 -11.75
C GLY A 24 17.80 -7.93 -12.69
N LEU A 25 16.50 -7.80 -12.40
CA LEU A 25 15.61 -6.95 -13.19
C LEU A 25 15.98 -5.46 -13.10
N PHE A 26 16.45 -5.00 -11.94
CA PHE A 26 16.94 -3.64 -11.75
C PHE A 26 18.14 -3.34 -12.65
N LEU A 27 19.12 -4.25 -12.72
CA LEU A 27 20.28 -4.10 -13.60
C LEU A 27 19.86 -4.16 -15.08
N LEU A 28 18.97 -5.08 -15.44
CA LEU A 28 18.46 -5.21 -16.80
C LEU A 28 17.69 -3.97 -17.26
N THR A 29 16.89 -3.35 -16.40
CA THR A 29 16.08 -2.17 -16.77
C THR A 29 16.88 -0.87 -16.75
N ASN A 30 18.03 -0.84 -16.06
CA ASN A 30 18.87 0.34 -15.89
C ASN A 30 20.26 0.20 -16.54
N TRP A 31 20.46 -0.79 -17.43
CA TRP A 31 21.76 -1.10 -18.03
C TRP A 31 22.40 0.05 -18.82
N LYS A 32 21.59 1.02 -19.28
CA LYS A 32 22.05 2.21 -20.01
C LYS A 32 22.66 3.28 -19.09
N LEU A 33 22.52 3.16 -17.76
CA LEU A 33 23.09 4.12 -16.83
C LEU A 33 24.61 3.92 -16.68
N PRO A 34 25.36 4.96 -16.27
CA PRO A 34 26.77 4.83 -15.99
C PRO A 34 27.04 3.73 -14.95
N VAL A 35 28.07 2.91 -15.16
CA VAL A 35 28.46 1.84 -14.22
C VAL A 35 28.64 2.37 -12.80
N LYS A 36 29.22 3.57 -12.65
CA LYS A 36 29.36 4.25 -11.36
C LYS A 36 28.02 4.44 -10.65
N GLU A 37 26.99 4.91 -11.35
CA GLU A 37 25.64 5.11 -10.79
C GLU A 37 25.04 3.79 -10.31
N LEU A 38 25.14 2.73 -11.13
CA LEU A 38 24.65 1.40 -10.77
C LEU A 38 25.40 0.84 -9.56
N MET A 39 26.72 0.98 -9.51
CA MET A 39 27.54 0.53 -8.38
C MET A 39 27.20 1.27 -7.09
N LEU A 40 26.98 2.59 -7.16
CA LEU A 40 26.62 3.39 -5.98
C LEU A 40 25.21 3.07 -5.49
N SER A 41 24.25 2.79 -6.38
CA SER A 41 22.85 2.49 -6.01
C SER A 41 22.62 1.04 -5.57
N SER A 42 23.42 0.08 -6.06
CA SER A 42 23.20 -1.36 -5.87
C SER A 42 23.18 -1.82 -4.40
N PRO A 43 24.10 -1.40 -3.52
CA PRO A 43 24.06 -1.81 -2.11
C PRO A 43 22.78 -1.36 -1.41
N TYR A 44 22.33 -0.13 -1.67
CA TYR A 44 21.09 0.41 -1.10
C TYR A 44 19.87 -0.33 -1.62
N PHE A 45 19.85 -0.68 -2.91
CA PHE A 45 18.82 -1.53 -3.49
C PHE A 45 18.75 -2.87 -2.75
N LEU A 46 19.87 -3.57 -2.63
CA LEU A 46 19.90 -4.88 -1.97
C LEU A 46 19.43 -4.79 -0.52
N VAL A 47 19.90 -3.82 0.26
CA VAL A 47 19.51 -3.66 1.67
C VAL A 47 18.03 -3.31 1.80
N ILE A 48 17.54 -2.29 1.09
CA ILE A 48 16.17 -1.80 1.22
C ILE A 48 15.18 -2.87 0.77
N TYR A 49 15.40 -3.52 -0.37
CA TYR A 49 14.48 -4.55 -0.87
C TYR A 49 14.55 -5.85 -0.05
N PHE A 50 15.72 -6.20 0.47
CA PHE A 50 15.82 -7.31 1.42
C PHE A 50 14.97 -7.04 2.67
N LEU A 51 15.06 -5.84 3.23
CA LEU A 51 14.24 -5.44 4.37
C LEU A 51 12.75 -5.40 4.01
N LEU A 52 12.38 -4.86 2.84
CA LEU A 52 11.01 -4.82 2.32
C LEU A 52 10.36 -6.21 2.30
N PHE A 53 11.09 -7.24 1.86
CA PHE A 53 10.59 -8.62 1.78
C PHE A 53 10.69 -9.40 3.09
N THR A 54 11.40 -8.88 4.09
CA THR A 54 11.72 -9.60 5.33
C THR A 54 10.97 -9.07 6.54
N VAL A 55 10.84 -7.74 6.66
CA VAL A 55 10.39 -7.07 7.90
C VAL A 55 8.99 -7.50 8.34
N GLY A 56 8.07 -7.83 7.43
CA GLY A 56 6.73 -8.28 7.82
C GLY A 56 6.57 -9.79 7.97
N LYS A 57 7.61 -10.61 7.75
CA LYS A 57 7.48 -12.07 7.83
C LYS A 57 7.23 -12.53 9.27
N PRO A 58 6.23 -13.41 9.54
CA PRO A 58 5.88 -13.79 10.91
C PRO A 58 7.04 -14.35 11.74
N SER A 59 7.89 -15.21 11.17
CA SER A 59 9.03 -15.77 11.89
C SER A 59 10.13 -14.76 12.20
N VAL A 60 10.30 -13.73 11.35
CA VAL A 60 11.22 -12.62 11.60
C VAL A 60 10.66 -11.73 12.71
N VAL A 61 9.38 -11.36 12.61
CA VAL A 61 8.69 -10.54 13.62
C VAL A 61 8.76 -11.21 14.99
N LEU A 62 8.47 -12.51 15.09
CA LEU A 62 8.53 -13.26 16.35
C LEU A 62 9.94 -13.28 16.94
N HIS A 63 10.95 -13.62 16.14
CA HIS A 63 12.35 -13.68 16.58
C HIS A 63 12.83 -12.32 17.12
N TRP A 64 12.56 -11.24 16.41
CA TRP A 64 12.99 -9.90 16.82
C TRP A 64 12.18 -9.32 17.97
N LYS A 65 10.88 -9.64 18.09
CA LYS A 65 10.10 -9.28 19.28
C LYS A 65 10.68 -9.88 20.55
N GLU A 66 11.16 -11.12 20.47
CA GLU A 66 11.83 -11.78 21.59
C GLU A 66 13.13 -11.05 21.97
N LEU A 67 13.92 -10.62 20.98
CA LEU A 67 15.13 -9.83 21.21
C LEU A 67 14.88 -8.44 21.79
N LEU A 68 13.73 -7.83 21.46
CA LEU A 68 13.32 -6.51 21.96
C LEU A 68 12.68 -6.58 23.37
N LYS A 69 12.32 -7.78 23.84
CA LYS A 69 11.65 -7.95 25.13
C LYS A 69 12.54 -7.46 26.28
N GLY A 70 12.01 -6.52 27.06
CA GLY A 70 12.71 -5.95 28.23
C GLY A 70 13.80 -4.92 27.91
N LYS A 71 13.93 -4.48 26.64
CA LYS A 71 14.94 -3.49 26.20
C LYS A 71 14.32 -2.45 25.25
N PRO A 72 13.39 -1.59 25.73
CA PRO A 72 12.64 -0.65 24.90
C PRO A 72 13.55 0.33 24.13
N GLU A 73 14.71 0.67 24.67
CA GLU A 73 15.71 1.53 24.02
C GLU A 73 16.22 0.94 22.69
N LYS A 74 16.27 -0.39 22.56
CA LYS A 74 16.69 -1.07 21.34
C LYS A 74 15.69 -0.93 20.20
N ALA A 75 14.43 -0.61 20.50
CA ALA A 75 13.41 -0.47 19.47
C ALA A 75 13.69 0.68 18.50
N VAL A 76 14.44 1.70 18.94
CA VAL A 76 14.82 2.88 18.14
C VAL A 76 15.97 2.59 17.17
N VAL A 77 16.74 1.53 17.40
CA VAL A 77 17.91 1.18 16.57
C VAL A 77 17.50 0.90 15.13
N PHE A 78 16.39 0.19 14.91
CA PHE A 78 15.94 -0.17 13.57
C PHE A 78 15.59 1.06 12.70
N PRO A 79 14.70 1.99 13.12
CA PRO A 79 14.45 3.19 12.32
C PRO A 79 15.68 4.10 12.22
N ALA A 80 16.58 4.14 13.23
CA ALA A 80 17.84 4.87 13.13
C ALA A 80 18.77 4.30 12.03
N LEU A 81 18.86 2.98 11.89
CA LEU A 81 19.59 2.33 10.80
C LEU A 81 18.98 2.64 9.44
N LEU A 82 17.65 2.69 9.32
CA LEU A 82 17.00 3.08 8.07
C LEU A 82 17.28 4.54 7.69
N ILE A 83 17.32 5.45 8.66
CA ILE A 83 17.74 6.84 8.44
C ILE A 83 19.18 6.87 7.93
N LEU A 84 20.08 6.11 8.57
CA LEU A 84 21.47 6.03 8.15
C LEU A 84 21.58 5.53 6.70
N VAL A 85 20.85 4.48 6.33
CA VAL A 85 20.81 3.95 4.96
C VAL A 85 20.33 5.00 3.96
N LEU A 86 19.25 5.73 4.27
CA LEU A 86 18.75 6.79 3.39
C LEU A 86 19.72 7.96 3.27
N TYR A 87 20.33 8.38 4.38
CA TYR A 87 21.20 9.56 4.40
C TYR A 87 22.53 9.28 3.73
N THR A 88 23.11 8.10 3.95
CA THR A 88 24.30 7.65 3.23
C THR A 88 24.03 7.52 1.74
N PHE A 89 22.85 7.02 1.33
CA PHE A 89 22.43 7.02 -0.07
C PHE A 89 22.44 8.44 -0.66
N LEU A 90 21.87 9.42 0.01
CA LEU A 90 21.86 10.82 -0.45
C LEU A 90 23.27 11.43 -0.53
N ILE A 91 24.09 11.23 0.52
CA ILE A 91 25.44 11.80 0.62
C ILE A 91 26.35 11.25 -0.48
N VAL A 92 26.27 9.95 -0.75
CA VAL A 92 27.07 9.29 -1.81
C VAL A 92 26.71 9.81 -3.20
N HIS A 93 25.47 10.30 -3.39
CA HIS A 93 25.04 10.97 -4.62
C HIS A 93 25.21 12.50 -4.55
N SER A 94 26.04 13.00 -3.64
CA SER A 94 26.37 14.44 -3.49
C SER A 94 25.20 15.33 -3.04
N HIS A 95 24.24 14.77 -2.31
CA HIS A 95 23.11 15.52 -1.75
C HIS A 95 23.14 15.57 -0.22
N THR A 96 22.79 16.74 0.33
CA THR A 96 22.68 16.91 1.79
C THR A 96 21.29 16.52 2.29
N PRO A 97 21.18 15.63 3.30
CA PRO A 97 19.89 15.25 3.86
C PRO A 97 19.31 16.31 4.82
N PHE A 98 20.05 17.38 5.11
CA PHE A 98 19.66 18.38 6.11
C PHE A 98 19.08 19.67 5.50
N LYS A 99 18.81 19.69 4.19
CA LYS A 99 18.26 20.87 3.52
C LYS A 99 16.72 20.86 3.55
N GLY A 100 16.13 21.97 4.00
CA GLY A 100 14.67 22.14 4.01
C GLY A 100 13.96 21.11 4.90
N SER A 101 12.80 20.63 4.45
CA SER A 101 11.97 19.63 5.15
C SER A 101 12.65 18.26 5.31
N ALA A 102 13.68 17.95 4.50
CA ALA A 102 14.44 16.70 4.61
C ALA A 102 15.14 16.56 5.97
N GLY A 103 15.56 17.68 6.58
CA GLY A 103 16.18 17.68 7.92
C GLY A 103 15.22 17.24 9.03
N LEU A 104 13.91 17.38 8.83
CA LEU A 104 12.88 16.94 9.77
C LEU A 104 12.52 15.45 9.60
N PHE A 105 13.07 14.79 8.57
CA PHE A 105 12.74 13.40 8.27
C PHE A 105 13.12 12.43 9.39
N ILE A 106 14.18 12.73 10.15
CA ILE A 106 14.58 11.94 11.33
C ILE A 106 13.42 11.85 12.32
N PHE A 107 12.84 12.99 12.68
CA PHE A 107 11.73 13.05 13.63
C PHE A 107 10.50 12.32 13.08
N TYR A 108 10.22 12.53 11.80
CA TYR A 108 9.12 11.87 11.11
C TYR A 108 9.25 10.34 11.11
N LEU A 109 10.43 9.79 10.83
CA LEU A 109 10.62 8.33 10.78
C LEU A 109 10.69 7.69 12.17
N LEU A 110 11.19 8.41 13.18
CA LEU A 110 11.27 7.94 14.56
C LEU A 110 9.92 8.02 15.30
N PHE A 111 9.08 9.00 14.94
CA PHE A 111 7.83 9.31 15.62
C PHE A 111 6.93 8.08 15.89
N PRO A 112 6.65 7.19 14.91
CA PRO A 112 5.73 6.07 15.16
C PRO A 112 6.27 5.09 16.20
N THR A 113 7.58 4.80 16.14
CA THR A 113 8.25 3.91 17.11
C THR A 113 8.23 4.53 18.50
N LEU A 114 8.65 5.79 18.63
CA LEU A 114 8.68 6.49 19.92
C LEU A 114 7.28 6.65 20.52
N GLY A 115 6.30 7.00 19.69
CA GLY A 115 4.92 7.14 20.13
C GLY A 115 4.33 5.82 20.64
N PHE A 116 4.54 4.71 19.94
CA PHE A 116 4.06 3.41 20.43
C PHE A 116 4.83 2.91 21.66
N LEU A 117 6.11 3.27 21.82
CA LEU A 117 6.85 3.00 23.06
C LEU A 117 6.34 3.83 24.25
N ALA A 118 5.94 5.09 24.02
CA ALA A 118 5.37 5.93 25.06
C ALA A 118 3.96 5.47 25.46
N PHE A 119 3.17 4.99 24.49
CA PHE A 119 1.81 4.49 24.69
C PHE A 119 1.76 2.96 24.56
N GLN A 120 2.59 2.23 25.33
CA GLN A 120 2.68 0.77 25.22
C GLN A 120 1.29 0.14 25.33
N LYS A 121 0.87 -0.56 24.28
CA LYS A 121 -0.41 -1.26 24.19
C LYS A 121 -0.18 -2.72 23.89
N THR A 122 -1.02 -3.57 24.46
CA THR A 122 -1.16 -4.97 24.05
C THR A 122 -1.67 -5.06 22.61
N ALA A 123 -1.51 -6.23 21.97
CA ALA A 123 -1.94 -6.45 20.57
C ALA A 123 -3.39 -6.02 20.30
N LEU A 124 -4.27 -6.29 21.27
CA LEU A 124 -5.66 -5.83 21.32
C LEU A 124 -5.92 -5.24 22.72
N PRO A 125 -6.86 -4.29 22.87
CA PRO A 125 -7.75 -3.74 21.83
C PRO A 125 -7.04 -2.76 20.88
N VAL A 126 -7.71 -2.47 19.76
CA VAL A 126 -7.26 -1.46 18.79
C VAL A 126 -7.87 -0.11 19.21
N ALA A 127 -7.07 0.95 19.15
CA ALA A 127 -7.44 2.28 19.61
C ALA A 127 -7.59 3.26 18.45
N TRP A 128 -8.42 4.28 18.62
CA TRP A 128 -8.53 5.38 17.63
C TRP A 128 -7.21 6.11 17.41
N SER A 129 -6.33 6.14 18.43
CA SER A 129 -4.96 6.63 18.28
C SER A 129 -4.20 5.90 17.17
N ASP A 130 -4.46 4.61 16.94
CA ASP A 130 -3.75 3.84 15.91
C ASP A 130 -4.07 4.40 14.51
N ILE A 131 -5.32 4.83 14.26
CA ILE A 131 -5.70 5.53 13.03
C ILE A 131 -5.03 6.89 12.94
N VAL A 132 -4.95 7.64 14.03
CA VAL A 132 -4.24 8.94 14.06
C VAL A 132 -2.77 8.76 13.69
N PHE A 133 -2.09 7.73 14.20
CA PHE A 133 -0.71 7.40 13.82
C PHE A 133 -0.60 7.08 12.32
N VAL A 134 -1.53 6.29 11.76
CA VAL A 134 -1.55 6.02 10.31
C VAL A 134 -1.67 7.33 9.52
N LEU A 135 -2.58 8.22 9.90
CA LEU A 135 -2.80 9.50 9.22
C LEU A 135 -1.59 10.43 9.33
N LEU A 136 -0.97 10.51 10.51
CA LEU A 136 0.25 11.29 10.75
C LEU A 136 1.48 10.76 10.00
N ILE A 137 1.46 9.50 9.55
CA ILE A 137 2.48 8.96 8.67
C ILE A 137 2.11 9.26 7.21
N VAL A 138 0.92 8.86 6.76
CA VAL A 138 0.59 8.87 5.33
C VAL A 138 0.45 10.29 4.76
N ILE A 139 -0.13 11.24 5.50
CA ILE A 139 -0.36 12.61 4.98
C ILE A 139 0.98 13.34 4.74
N PRO A 140 1.95 13.35 5.68
CA PRO A 140 3.26 13.90 5.39
C PRO A 140 4.00 13.09 4.33
N ALA A 141 3.88 11.76 4.30
CA ALA A 141 4.58 10.93 3.30
C ALA A 141 4.24 11.32 1.86
N THR A 142 3.00 11.73 1.59
CA THR A 142 2.56 12.15 0.26
C THR A 142 2.88 13.61 -0.05
N SER A 143 3.17 14.43 0.96
CA SER A 143 3.40 15.88 0.83
C SER A 143 4.86 16.29 0.97
N MET A 144 5.70 15.47 1.62
CA MET A 144 7.11 15.76 1.83
C MET A 144 7.92 15.58 0.55
N SER A 145 8.71 16.59 0.21
CA SER A 145 9.74 16.52 -0.84
C SER A 145 11.11 16.79 -0.23
N PHE A 146 12.13 16.04 -0.64
CA PHE A 146 13.52 16.30 -0.25
C PHE A 146 14.17 17.39 -1.12
N GLY A 147 13.43 17.96 -2.07
CA GLY A 147 13.95 18.94 -3.04
C GLY A 147 14.95 18.35 -4.04
N VAL A 148 15.20 17.04 -3.96
CA VAL A 148 16.08 16.24 -4.83
C VAL A 148 15.39 14.92 -5.16
N GLY A 149 15.76 14.31 -6.29
CA GLY A 149 15.32 12.96 -6.62
C GLY A 149 15.71 11.98 -5.52
N THR A 150 14.85 11.02 -5.21
CA THR A 150 15.20 9.90 -4.31
C THR A 150 14.99 8.55 -4.99
N SER A 151 14.88 8.55 -6.32
CA SER A 151 14.76 7.36 -7.15
C SER A 151 15.88 6.37 -6.87
N LEU A 152 15.61 5.09 -7.06
CA LEU A 152 16.62 4.05 -6.91
C LEU A 152 16.69 3.25 -8.22
N PRO A 153 17.63 3.55 -9.14
CA PRO A 153 18.84 4.36 -8.95
C PRO A 153 18.57 5.88 -9.03
N PHE A 154 19.48 6.69 -8.50
CA PHE A 154 19.28 8.13 -8.28
C PHE A 154 18.97 8.89 -9.57
N ASN A 155 19.74 8.62 -10.62
CA ASN A 155 19.61 9.25 -11.95
C ASN A 155 18.82 8.40 -12.95
N GLY A 156 18.02 7.42 -12.50
CA GLY A 156 17.31 6.51 -13.39
C GLY A 156 15.82 6.37 -13.13
N SER A 157 15.17 5.59 -14.00
CA SER A 157 13.78 5.15 -13.82
C SER A 157 13.75 3.90 -12.94
N GLY A 158 14.00 4.09 -11.65
CA GLY A 158 13.91 3.04 -10.65
C GLY A 158 12.50 2.46 -10.48
N PHE A 159 12.39 1.34 -9.75
CA PHE A 159 11.08 0.73 -9.41
C PHE A 159 10.33 1.49 -8.31
N SER A 160 11.04 2.27 -7.50
CA SER A 160 10.47 3.16 -6.48
C SER A 160 11.54 4.17 -6.06
N ASN A 161 11.23 4.99 -5.06
CA ASN A 161 12.18 5.88 -4.44
C ASN A 161 12.55 5.41 -3.02
N ALA A 162 13.81 5.62 -2.64
CA ALA A 162 14.38 5.12 -1.39
C ALA A 162 13.64 5.65 -0.16
N MET A 163 13.19 6.90 -0.20
CA MET A 163 12.44 7.51 0.89
C MET A 163 11.13 6.77 1.16
N ARG A 164 10.31 6.55 0.12
CA ARG A 164 9.02 5.86 0.22
C ARG A 164 9.20 4.44 0.73
N LEU A 165 10.20 3.72 0.24
CA LEU A 165 10.52 2.37 0.71
C LEU A 165 10.92 2.37 2.20
N VAL A 166 11.76 3.32 2.63
CA VAL A 166 12.15 3.47 4.04
C VAL A 166 10.95 3.78 4.93
N ILE A 167 10.03 4.65 4.49
CA ILE A 167 8.76 4.93 5.21
C ILE A 167 7.95 3.65 5.37
N MET A 168 7.78 2.87 4.31
CA MET A 168 7.02 1.61 4.37
C MET A 168 7.66 0.62 5.35
N ILE A 169 8.98 0.41 5.26
CA ILE A 169 9.70 -0.54 6.13
C ILE A 169 9.61 -0.10 7.60
N SER A 170 9.81 1.21 7.88
CA SER A 170 9.68 1.76 9.23
C SER A 170 8.26 1.65 9.77
N THR A 171 7.26 1.86 8.91
CA THR A 171 5.85 1.74 9.28
C THR A 171 5.51 0.29 9.64
N VAL A 172 5.90 -0.66 8.81
CA VAL A 172 5.67 -2.10 9.06
C VAL A 172 6.38 -2.52 10.35
N TYR A 173 7.60 -2.04 10.58
CA TYR A 173 8.30 -2.27 11.83
C TYR A 173 7.53 -1.73 13.04
N SER A 174 7.14 -0.45 12.99
CA SER A 174 6.44 0.22 14.09
C SER A 174 5.11 -0.46 14.42
N PHE A 175 4.32 -0.85 13.41
CA PHE A 175 3.04 -1.51 13.63
C PHE A 175 3.16 -2.99 14.00
N ASN A 176 4.04 -3.77 13.35
CA ASN A 176 4.15 -5.19 13.63
C ASN A 176 4.92 -5.48 14.91
N TYR A 177 6.02 -4.76 15.18
CA TYR A 177 6.97 -5.09 16.25
C TYR A 177 6.61 -4.37 17.54
N ILE A 178 6.41 -3.06 17.46
CA ILE A 178 6.24 -2.21 18.65
C ILE A 178 4.77 -2.15 19.06
N ARG A 179 3.88 -1.75 18.14
CA ARG A 179 2.43 -1.72 18.39
C ARG A 179 1.82 -3.12 18.50
N ASN A 180 2.45 -4.13 17.91
CA ASN A 180 1.97 -5.51 17.89
C ASN A 180 0.59 -5.65 17.22
N LEU A 181 0.33 -4.90 16.15
CA LEU A 181 -0.89 -5.01 15.36
C LEU A 181 -0.87 -6.35 14.58
N PRO A 182 -1.85 -7.24 14.78
CA PRO A 182 -1.92 -8.48 14.02
C PRO A 182 -2.41 -8.24 12.59
N ASP A 183 -2.11 -9.19 11.71
CA ASP A 183 -2.69 -9.28 10.36
C ASP A 183 -2.36 -8.12 9.40
N VAL A 184 -1.26 -7.38 9.61
CA VAL A 184 -0.86 -6.33 8.65
C VAL A 184 -0.59 -6.91 7.24
N GLY A 185 -0.15 -8.18 7.14
CA GLY A 185 -0.06 -8.88 5.86
C GLY A 185 1.02 -8.37 4.91
N PHE A 186 2.00 -7.61 5.40
CA PHE A 186 3.05 -7.00 4.58
C PHE A 186 4.27 -7.92 4.41
N TYR A 187 4.12 -9.02 3.67
CA TYR A 187 5.25 -9.85 3.27
C TYR A 187 4.89 -10.65 2.01
N PRO A 188 5.88 -10.94 1.13
CA PRO A 188 5.62 -11.75 -0.04
C PRO A 188 5.35 -13.19 0.39
N ASN A 189 4.15 -13.70 0.06
CA ASN A 189 3.82 -15.10 0.16
C ASN A 189 3.25 -15.58 -1.18
N PHE A 190 3.65 -16.77 -1.61
CA PHE A 190 3.13 -17.34 -2.84
C PHE A 190 2.15 -18.45 -2.50
N ARG A 191 0.85 -18.17 -2.66
CA ARG A 191 -0.25 -19.12 -2.47
C ARG A 191 -1.10 -19.14 -3.73
N ARG A 192 -1.28 -20.33 -4.31
CA ARG A 192 -2.09 -20.50 -5.53
C ARG A 192 -3.52 -19.97 -5.36
N TYR A 193 -4.14 -20.23 -4.21
CA TYR A 193 -5.47 -19.72 -3.89
C TYR A 193 -5.54 -18.18 -3.86
N SER A 194 -4.53 -17.54 -3.26
CA SER A 194 -4.44 -16.09 -3.20
C SER A 194 -4.17 -15.46 -4.57
N LEU A 195 -3.35 -16.11 -5.40
CA LEU A 195 -3.14 -15.72 -6.79
C LEU A 195 -4.43 -15.83 -7.61
N PHE A 196 -5.16 -16.94 -7.49
CA PHE A 196 -6.45 -17.11 -8.15
C PHE A 196 -7.46 -16.04 -7.69
N THR A 197 -7.46 -15.72 -6.39
CA THR A 197 -8.28 -14.63 -5.84
C THR A 197 -7.94 -13.29 -6.48
N ALA A 198 -6.66 -12.93 -6.55
CA ALA A 198 -6.23 -11.70 -7.20
C ALA A 198 -6.63 -11.65 -8.68
N LEU A 199 -6.42 -12.76 -9.42
CA LEU A 199 -6.72 -12.84 -10.85
C LEU A 199 -8.22 -12.68 -11.14
N TRP A 200 -9.09 -13.42 -10.46
CA TRP A 200 -10.53 -13.32 -10.74
C TRP A 200 -11.08 -11.94 -10.34
N VAL A 201 -10.60 -11.36 -9.24
CA VAL A 201 -11.03 -10.02 -8.79
C VAL A 201 -10.63 -8.96 -9.80
N TRP A 202 -9.40 -9.03 -10.32
CA TRP A 202 -8.96 -8.16 -11.41
C TRP A 202 -9.81 -8.34 -12.68
N LEU A 203 -10.06 -9.58 -13.11
CA LEU A 203 -10.89 -9.85 -14.28
C LEU A 203 -12.33 -9.35 -14.10
N ALA A 204 -12.90 -9.48 -12.90
CA ALA A 204 -14.23 -8.96 -12.59
C ALA A 204 -14.27 -7.42 -12.66
N PHE A 205 -13.22 -6.75 -12.18
CA PHE A 205 -13.08 -5.29 -12.29
C PHE A 205 -12.95 -4.87 -13.76
N VAL A 206 -12.07 -5.51 -14.53
CA VAL A 206 -11.90 -5.24 -15.96
C VAL A 206 -13.21 -5.46 -16.73
N GLY A 207 -13.92 -6.56 -16.46
CA GLY A 207 -15.22 -6.84 -17.06
C GLY A 207 -16.27 -5.78 -16.74
N LEU A 208 -16.28 -5.26 -15.51
CA LEU A 208 -17.14 -4.15 -15.12
C LEU A 208 -16.78 -2.85 -15.86
N VAL A 209 -15.50 -2.50 -15.92
CA VAL A 209 -15.04 -1.29 -16.64
C VAL A 209 -15.35 -1.40 -18.12
N ALA A 210 -15.14 -2.57 -18.74
CA ALA A 210 -15.50 -2.81 -20.12
C ALA A 210 -17.01 -2.67 -20.36
N LEU A 211 -17.85 -3.19 -19.46
CA LEU A 211 -19.30 -3.02 -19.54
C LEU A 211 -19.70 -1.54 -19.46
N LEU A 212 -19.17 -0.83 -18.46
CA LEU A 212 -19.46 0.59 -18.26
C LEU A 212 -18.94 1.44 -19.43
N GLY A 213 -17.76 1.13 -19.95
CA GLY A 213 -17.14 1.85 -21.04
C GLY A 213 -17.79 1.61 -22.39
N TYR A 214 -18.36 0.43 -22.61
CA TYR A 214 -19.19 0.14 -23.78
C TYR A 214 -20.47 0.97 -23.76
N PHE A 215 -21.21 0.99 -22.64
CA PHE A 215 -22.43 1.80 -22.53
C PHE A 215 -22.16 3.30 -22.41
N GLY A 216 -20.99 3.68 -21.87
CA GLY A 216 -20.56 5.06 -21.70
C GLY A 216 -19.82 5.65 -22.90
N ASN A 217 -19.60 4.87 -23.98
CA ASN A 217 -18.85 5.27 -25.17
C ASN A 217 -17.46 5.86 -24.87
N PHE A 218 -16.77 5.35 -23.85
CA PHE A 218 -15.41 5.79 -23.49
C PHE A 218 -14.34 4.71 -23.66
N LEU A 219 -14.69 3.54 -24.23
CA LEU A 219 -13.69 2.54 -24.61
C LEU A 219 -13.07 2.88 -25.96
N ASN A 220 -11.74 2.99 -25.99
CA ASN A 220 -10.98 3.07 -27.22
C ASN A 220 -10.12 1.81 -27.39
N LEU A 221 -10.56 0.88 -28.23
CA LEU A 221 -9.87 -0.40 -28.44
C LEU A 221 -8.71 -0.32 -29.46
N ASN A 222 -8.33 0.88 -29.89
CA ASN A 222 -7.19 1.08 -30.81
C ASN A 222 -5.87 0.87 -30.06
N GLY A 223 -5.55 -0.39 -29.75
CA GLY A 223 -4.42 -0.77 -28.90
C GLY A 223 -3.05 -0.80 -29.58
N HIS A 224 -2.01 -0.72 -28.75
CA HIS A 224 -0.64 -1.09 -29.11
C HIS A 224 -0.55 -2.54 -29.59
N ASN A 225 0.47 -2.87 -30.38
CA ASN A 225 0.76 -4.27 -30.73
C ASN A 225 1.27 -5.02 -29.48
N ILE A 226 0.34 -5.63 -28.75
CA ILE A 226 0.51 -6.32 -27.47
C ILE A 226 1.53 -7.47 -27.57
N LEU A 227 1.81 -7.95 -28.78
CA LEU A 227 2.74 -9.06 -29.05
C LEU A 227 4.17 -8.61 -29.34
N SER A 228 4.46 -7.31 -29.35
CA SER A 228 5.83 -6.80 -29.55
C SER A 228 6.70 -7.00 -28.30
N ILE A 229 7.98 -7.31 -28.51
CA ILE A 229 8.96 -7.52 -27.42
C ILE A 229 9.20 -6.19 -26.69
N GLU A 230 9.20 -5.09 -27.43
CA GLU A 230 9.34 -3.73 -26.92
C GLU A 230 8.20 -3.38 -25.95
N PHE A 231 6.95 -3.70 -26.33
CA PHE A 231 5.81 -3.51 -25.45
C PHE A 231 5.92 -4.37 -24.19
N ALA A 232 6.27 -5.66 -24.32
CA ALA A 232 6.43 -6.54 -23.17
C ALA A 232 7.49 -6.03 -22.17
N TYR A 233 8.61 -5.51 -22.69
CA TYR A 233 9.67 -4.92 -21.86
C TYR A 233 9.19 -3.67 -21.11
N GLU A 234 8.60 -2.70 -21.80
CA GLU A 234 8.11 -1.47 -21.16
C GLU A 234 6.95 -1.77 -20.19
N TRP A 235 6.05 -2.68 -20.55
CA TRP A 235 4.97 -3.11 -19.66
C TRP A 235 5.49 -3.75 -18.37
N VAL A 236 6.47 -4.67 -18.44
CA VAL A 236 7.05 -5.28 -17.24
C VAL A 236 7.72 -4.23 -16.36
N LYS A 237 8.47 -3.31 -16.98
CA LYS A 237 9.14 -2.22 -16.26
C LYS A 237 8.15 -1.31 -15.54
N ASP A 238 7.10 -0.86 -16.24
CA ASP A 238 6.08 0.01 -15.66
C ASP A 238 5.21 -0.73 -14.64
N PHE A 239 4.85 -1.98 -14.90
CA PHE A 239 4.13 -2.82 -13.95
C PHE A 239 4.89 -2.96 -12.63
N VAL A 240 6.19 -3.26 -12.68
CA VAL A 240 7.03 -3.39 -11.47
C VAL A 240 7.16 -2.04 -10.76
N ARG A 241 7.30 -0.95 -11.51
CA ARG A 241 7.34 0.41 -10.97
C ARG A 241 6.02 0.78 -10.29
N ILE A 242 4.88 0.47 -10.88
CA ILE A 242 3.56 0.71 -10.29
C ILE A 242 3.38 -0.17 -9.04
N PHE A 243 3.71 -1.46 -9.15
CA PHE A 243 3.57 -2.43 -8.08
C PHE A 243 4.36 -2.03 -6.84
N VAL A 244 5.67 -1.78 -7.00
CA VAL A 244 6.54 -1.44 -5.87
C VAL A 244 6.40 0.04 -5.47
N GLY A 245 6.36 0.92 -6.46
CA GLY A 245 6.38 2.36 -6.25
C GLY A 245 5.09 2.86 -5.62
N THR A 246 3.94 2.48 -6.15
CA THR A 246 2.65 3.08 -5.79
C THR A 246 1.77 2.07 -5.06
N ALA A 247 1.49 0.92 -5.66
CA ALA A 247 0.50 -0.02 -5.14
C ALA A 247 0.90 -0.59 -3.77
N LEU A 248 2.14 -1.05 -3.57
CA LEU A 248 2.58 -1.57 -2.26
C LEU A 248 2.52 -0.50 -1.17
N PHE A 249 2.84 0.75 -1.49
CA PHE A 249 2.77 1.85 -0.55
C PHE A 249 1.31 2.11 -0.15
N GLU A 250 0.44 2.34 -1.12
CA GLU A 250 -0.96 2.69 -0.87
C GLU A 250 -1.72 1.54 -0.20
N GLU A 251 -1.55 0.30 -0.65
CA GLU A 251 -2.23 -0.85 -0.07
C GLU A 251 -1.70 -1.22 1.32
N LEU A 252 -0.45 -0.88 1.67
CA LEU A 252 0.03 -0.99 3.05
C LEU A 252 -0.79 -0.08 3.98
N PHE A 253 -0.88 1.21 3.65
CA PHE A 253 -1.58 2.18 4.49
C PHE A 253 -3.09 1.97 4.50
N LEU A 254 -3.68 1.66 3.35
CA LEU A 254 -5.13 1.54 3.21
C LEU A 254 -5.65 0.18 3.67
N ARG A 255 -4.97 -0.92 3.33
CA ARG A 255 -5.46 -2.28 3.65
C ARG A 255 -4.78 -2.84 4.88
N GLY A 256 -3.45 -2.93 4.83
CA GLY A 256 -2.66 -3.51 5.91
C GLY A 256 -2.85 -2.78 7.25
N LEU A 257 -3.09 -1.47 7.21
CA LEU A 257 -3.29 -0.64 8.39
C LEU A 257 -4.72 -0.13 8.53
N LEU A 258 -5.20 0.78 7.68
CA LEU A 258 -6.48 1.48 7.92
C LEU A 258 -7.68 0.53 7.93
N GLN A 259 -7.87 -0.28 6.89
CA GLN A 259 -8.96 -1.26 6.82
C GLN A 259 -8.83 -2.32 7.91
N ASN A 260 -7.61 -2.79 8.18
CA ASN A 260 -7.32 -3.75 9.24
C ASN A 260 -7.72 -3.20 10.63
N ILE A 261 -7.22 -2.02 10.99
CA ILE A 261 -7.52 -1.32 12.25
C ILE A 261 -9.02 -1.07 12.37
N LEU A 262 -9.65 -0.54 11.33
CA LEU A 262 -11.07 -0.20 11.33
C LEU A 262 -11.94 -1.44 11.49
N SER A 263 -11.67 -2.52 10.75
CA SER A 263 -12.42 -3.76 10.87
C SER A 263 -12.33 -4.33 12.29
N LYS A 264 -11.12 -4.45 12.85
CA LYS A 264 -10.91 -4.93 14.22
C LYS A 264 -11.60 -4.01 15.24
N LYS A 265 -11.58 -2.69 15.03
CA LYS A 265 -12.26 -1.73 15.92
C LYS A 265 -13.78 -1.89 15.90
N ILE A 266 -14.36 -2.07 14.72
CA ILE A 266 -15.80 -2.28 14.57
C ILE A 266 -16.19 -3.60 15.22
N THR A 267 -15.46 -4.70 14.93
CA THR A 267 -15.71 -6.01 15.54
C THR A 267 -15.63 -5.95 17.07
N GLN A 268 -14.58 -5.31 17.62
CA GLN A 268 -14.41 -5.13 19.07
C GLN A 268 -15.55 -4.37 19.73
N SER A 269 -16.15 -3.42 19.00
CA SER A 269 -17.25 -2.62 19.55
C SER A 269 -18.60 -3.37 19.59
N GLY A 270 -18.76 -4.40 18.75
CA GLY A 270 -20.05 -5.06 18.51
C GLY A 270 -21.15 -4.17 17.91
N LYS A 271 -20.83 -2.92 17.51
CA LYS A 271 -21.80 -1.91 17.07
C LYS A 271 -21.65 -1.53 15.59
N TRP A 272 -21.49 -2.52 14.71
CA TRP A 272 -21.31 -2.26 13.27
C TRP A 272 -22.36 -1.35 12.63
N PRO A 273 -23.67 -1.37 13.00
CA PRO A 273 -24.65 -0.49 12.35
C PRO A 273 -24.37 0.99 12.61
N VAL A 274 -23.78 1.31 13.77
CA VAL A 274 -23.38 2.68 14.13
C VAL A 274 -22.24 3.15 13.24
N TYR A 275 -21.22 2.31 13.03
CA TYR A 275 -20.10 2.63 12.15
C TYR A 275 -20.53 2.72 10.69
N TRP A 276 -21.43 1.83 10.26
CA TRP A 276 -22.01 1.89 8.93
C TRP A 276 -22.77 3.20 8.72
N LYS A 277 -23.66 3.58 9.66
CA LYS A 277 -24.45 4.81 9.58
C LYS A 277 -23.56 6.04 9.51
N TRP A 278 -22.63 6.19 10.45
CA TRP A 278 -21.75 7.37 10.48
C TRP A 278 -20.76 7.39 9.32
N GLY A 279 -20.19 6.25 8.96
CA GLY A 279 -19.35 6.12 7.76
C GLY A 279 -20.12 6.56 6.52
N PHE A 280 -21.33 6.03 6.32
CA PHE A 280 -22.17 6.38 5.19
C PHE A 280 -22.50 7.87 5.15
N THR A 281 -22.93 8.46 6.28
CA THR A 281 -23.25 9.88 6.37
C THR A 281 -22.03 10.76 6.04
N ILE A 282 -20.87 10.48 6.65
CA ILE A 282 -19.64 11.27 6.41
C ILE A 282 -19.22 11.16 4.95
N PHE A 283 -19.17 9.94 4.40
CA PHE A 283 -18.68 9.72 3.05
C PHE A 283 -19.66 10.20 1.97
N ILE A 284 -20.97 10.24 2.23
CA ILE A 284 -21.92 10.91 1.32
C ILE A 284 -21.63 12.41 1.25
N VAL A 285 -21.40 13.06 2.40
CA VAL A 285 -21.10 14.49 2.44
C VAL A 285 -19.79 14.77 1.72
N LEU A 286 -18.74 13.99 2.02
CA LEU A 286 -17.45 14.13 1.33
C LEU A 286 -17.56 13.88 -0.18
N ALA A 287 -18.32 12.86 -0.59
CA ALA A 287 -18.54 12.56 -2.01
C ALA A 287 -19.28 13.70 -2.72
N PHE A 288 -20.29 14.31 -2.09
CA PHE A 288 -20.97 15.49 -2.62
C PHE A 288 -20.00 16.67 -2.74
N VAL A 289 -19.19 16.93 -1.70
CA VAL A 289 -18.18 18.01 -1.70
C VAL A 289 -17.14 17.79 -2.80
N THR A 290 -16.63 16.58 -2.98
CA THR A 290 -15.75 16.22 -4.09
C THR A 290 -16.42 16.49 -5.44
N GLY A 291 -17.67 16.04 -5.59
CA GLY A 291 -18.50 16.30 -6.77
C GLY A 291 -18.65 17.79 -7.08
N TYR A 292 -18.94 18.59 -6.05
CA TYR A 292 -19.11 20.04 -6.13
C TYR A 292 -17.83 20.74 -6.61
N PHE A 293 -16.67 20.38 -6.05
CA PHE A 293 -15.39 21.03 -6.39
C PHE A 293 -14.79 20.61 -7.73
N VAL A 294 -15.03 19.38 -8.19
CA VAL A 294 -14.50 18.90 -9.47
C VAL A 294 -15.43 19.27 -10.63
N GLN A 295 -16.71 18.88 -10.57
CA GLN A 295 -17.68 19.17 -11.63
C GLN A 295 -19.11 19.11 -11.10
N LEU A 296 -19.65 20.27 -10.71
CA LEU A 296 -20.97 20.40 -10.07
C LEU A 296 -22.11 19.65 -10.80
N LYS A 297 -22.14 19.68 -12.14
CA LYS A 297 -23.17 19.01 -12.96
C LYS A 297 -23.21 17.49 -12.74
N MET A 298 -22.11 16.89 -12.31
CA MET A 298 -21.97 15.46 -12.03
C MET A 298 -21.69 15.20 -10.54
N ALA A 299 -22.00 16.14 -9.65
CA ALA A 299 -21.77 15.96 -8.21
C ALA A 299 -22.56 14.78 -7.62
N TRP A 300 -23.64 14.36 -8.28
CA TRP A 300 -24.42 13.18 -7.95
C TRP A 300 -23.64 11.87 -8.14
N PHE A 301 -22.63 11.83 -9.02
CA PHE A 301 -21.98 10.59 -9.42
C PHE A 301 -21.15 9.96 -8.28
N PRO A 302 -20.23 10.67 -7.60
CA PRO A 302 -19.55 10.12 -6.42
C PRO A 302 -20.51 9.73 -5.28
N VAL A 303 -21.62 10.47 -5.13
CA VAL A 303 -22.67 10.16 -4.15
C VAL A 303 -23.35 8.83 -4.50
N LEU A 304 -23.70 8.63 -5.77
CA LEU A 304 -24.26 7.37 -6.25
C LEU A 304 -23.31 6.20 -6.01
N ILE A 305 -22.02 6.34 -6.33
CA ILE A 305 -21.01 5.31 -6.09
C ILE A 305 -20.91 4.98 -4.59
N THR A 306 -20.96 6.00 -3.73
CA THR A 306 -20.99 5.82 -2.27
C THR A 306 -22.20 4.99 -1.84
N VAL A 307 -23.39 5.30 -2.34
CA VAL A 307 -24.62 4.53 -2.10
C VAL A 307 -24.48 3.08 -2.58
N LEU A 308 -23.99 2.89 -3.81
CA LEU A 308 -23.83 1.58 -4.44
C LEU A 308 -22.78 0.70 -3.74
N ILE A 309 -21.83 1.27 -3.00
CA ILE A 309 -20.85 0.51 -2.21
C ILE A 309 -21.38 0.23 -0.79
N PHE A 310 -21.98 1.22 -0.13
CA PHE A 310 -22.45 1.06 1.25
C PHE A 310 -23.69 0.16 1.38
N ILE A 311 -24.62 0.20 0.42
CA ILE A 311 -25.85 -0.62 0.48
C ILE A 311 -25.53 -2.12 0.42
N PRO A 312 -24.76 -2.65 -0.55
CA PRO A 312 -24.35 -4.05 -0.54
C PRO A 312 -23.58 -4.42 0.72
N ALA A 313 -22.67 -3.54 1.19
CA ALA A 313 -21.95 -3.76 2.44
C ALA A 313 -22.91 -3.98 3.63
N TYR A 314 -23.97 -3.18 3.76
CA TYR A 314 -24.99 -3.34 4.80
C TYR A 314 -25.66 -4.71 4.74
N PHE A 315 -26.11 -5.12 3.54
CA PHE A 315 -26.83 -6.38 3.37
C PHE A 315 -25.92 -7.59 3.60
N ILE A 316 -24.65 -7.52 3.21
CA ILE A 316 -23.67 -8.57 3.47
C ILE A 316 -23.40 -8.66 4.98
N GLU A 317 -23.13 -7.52 5.64
CA GLU A 317 -22.85 -7.46 7.07
C GLU A 317 -24.02 -7.99 7.91
N LYS A 318 -25.27 -7.63 7.53
CA LYS A 318 -26.48 -8.11 8.19
C LYS A 318 -26.66 -9.63 8.10
N LYS A 319 -26.16 -10.25 7.03
CA LYS A 319 -26.20 -11.71 6.84
C LYS A 319 -25.10 -12.45 7.58
N GLN A 320 -24.04 -11.76 8.03
CA GLN A 320 -22.93 -12.38 8.75
C GLN A 320 -23.20 -12.46 10.26
N THR A 321 -23.09 -13.67 10.79
CA THR A 321 -23.29 -13.98 12.22
C THR A 321 -22.01 -13.93 13.03
N ASP A 322 -20.86 -14.24 12.42
CA ASP A 322 -19.65 -14.60 13.17
C ASP A 322 -18.67 -13.43 13.36
N ILE A 323 -18.37 -12.68 12.29
CA ILE A 323 -17.43 -11.56 12.32
C ILE A 323 -18.08 -10.36 11.65
N GLN A 324 -18.48 -9.38 12.45
CA GLN A 324 -19.11 -8.16 11.98
C GLN A 324 -18.12 -6.99 11.93
N GLY A 325 -18.30 -6.10 10.95
CA GLY A 325 -17.52 -4.89 10.71
C GLY A 325 -16.56 -4.95 9.51
N LEU A 326 -16.41 -6.12 8.88
CA LEU A 326 -15.45 -6.32 7.79
C LEU A 326 -15.87 -5.57 6.52
N TYR A 327 -17.13 -5.70 6.10
CA TYR A 327 -17.64 -5.07 4.89
C TYR A 327 -17.92 -3.59 5.11
N THR A 328 -18.27 -3.21 6.34
CA THR A 328 -18.34 -1.80 6.74
C THR A 328 -16.98 -1.11 6.62
N ALA A 329 -15.90 -1.72 7.11
CA ALA A 329 -14.54 -1.19 6.96
C ALA A 329 -14.10 -1.17 5.48
N LEU A 330 -14.46 -2.20 4.72
CA LEU A 330 -14.20 -2.26 3.28
C LEU A 330 -14.88 -1.09 2.54
N ALA A 331 -16.17 -0.84 2.79
CA ALA A 331 -16.90 0.27 2.18
C ALA A 331 -16.26 1.62 2.49
N ILE A 332 -15.96 1.88 3.77
CA ILE A 332 -15.30 3.12 4.21
C ILE A 332 -13.96 3.34 3.51
N THR A 333 -13.09 2.33 3.51
CA THR A 333 -11.76 2.46 2.91
C THR A 333 -11.76 2.47 1.39
N SER A 334 -12.78 1.89 0.76
CA SER A 334 -12.97 1.93 -0.70
C SER A 334 -13.37 3.32 -1.16
N ILE A 335 -14.37 3.94 -0.51
CA ILE A 335 -14.78 5.32 -0.83
C ILE A 335 -13.66 6.30 -0.47
N PHE A 336 -13.00 6.15 0.68
CA PHE A 336 -11.86 6.99 1.03
C PHE A 336 -10.77 6.95 -0.06
N PHE A 337 -10.44 5.76 -0.55
CA PHE A 337 -9.47 5.60 -1.65
C PHE A 337 -9.91 6.31 -2.92
N GLY A 338 -11.16 6.19 -3.35
CA GLY A 338 -11.63 6.89 -4.55
C GLY A 338 -11.65 8.41 -4.37
N LEU A 339 -12.11 8.91 -3.21
CA LEU A 339 -12.23 10.34 -2.97
C LEU A 339 -10.88 11.06 -2.91
N VAL A 340 -9.81 10.42 -2.43
CA VAL A 340 -8.47 11.06 -2.45
C VAL A 340 -7.95 11.30 -3.87
N HIS A 341 -8.48 10.59 -4.87
CA HIS A 341 -8.14 10.77 -6.28
C HIS A 341 -8.88 11.94 -6.95
N PHE A 342 -9.57 12.80 -6.19
CA PHE A 342 -10.24 13.99 -6.75
C PHE A 342 -9.27 14.92 -7.50
N HIS A 343 -7.98 14.87 -7.17
CA HIS A 343 -6.93 15.61 -7.86
C HIS A 343 -6.75 15.21 -9.34
N SER A 344 -7.33 14.08 -9.78
CA SER A 344 -7.33 13.69 -11.21
C SER A 344 -8.17 14.62 -12.08
N GLY A 345 -9.07 15.41 -11.49
CA GLY A 345 -10.03 16.24 -12.22
C GLY A 345 -11.14 15.45 -12.92
N SER A 346 -11.20 14.12 -12.77
CA SER A 346 -12.21 13.27 -13.40
C SER A 346 -13.07 12.58 -12.35
N LEU A 347 -14.37 12.92 -12.33
CA LEU A 347 -15.33 12.25 -11.45
C LEU A 347 -15.56 10.78 -11.83
N LEU A 348 -15.42 10.43 -13.11
CA LEU A 348 -15.44 9.04 -13.55
C LEU A 348 -14.28 8.26 -12.92
N PHE A 349 -13.07 8.83 -12.94
CA PHE A 349 -11.89 8.24 -12.32
C PHE A 349 -12.09 8.08 -10.80
N VAL A 350 -12.64 9.08 -10.10
CA VAL A 350 -12.96 8.99 -8.66
C VAL A 350 -13.94 7.83 -8.37
N GLY A 351 -14.96 7.67 -9.21
CA GLY A 351 -15.93 6.57 -9.08
C GLY A 351 -15.31 5.20 -9.34
N LEU A 352 -14.56 5.06 -10.43
CA LEU A 352 -13.87 3.81 -10.77
C LEU A 352 -12.79 3.46 -9.72
N ALA A 353 -12.04 4.44 -9.23
CA ALA A 353 -11.09 4.26 -8.13
C ALA A 353 -11.79 3.78 -6.87
N SER A 354 -12.98 4.31 -6.53
CA SER A 354 -13.77 3.82 -5.39
C SER A 354 -14.13 2.33 -5.53
N ILE A 355 -14.53 1.90 -6.73
CA ILE A 355 -14.86 0.50 -7.03
C ILE A 355 -13.59 -0.38 -7.01
N ALA A 356 -12.48 0.12 -7.57
CA ALA A 356 -11.19 -0.55 -7.54
C ALA A 356 -10.71 -0.74 -6.09
N GLY A 357 -10.93 0.26 -5.23
CA GLY A 357 -10.66 0.17 -3.79
C GLY A 357 -11.39 -1.00 -3.12
N TRP A 358 -12.61 -1.31 -3.55
CA TRP A 358 -13.34 -2.51 -3.08
C TRP A 358 -12.67 -3.79 -3.53
N ALA A 359 -12.23 -3.88 -4.79
CA ALA A 359 -11.51 -5.02 -5.33
C ALA A 359 -10.20 -5.28 -4.56
N TYR A 360 -9.42 -4.24 -4.27
CA TYR A 360 -8.16 -4.36 -3.52
C TYR A 360 -8.42 -4.79 -2.08
N GLY A 361 -9.38 -4.15 -1.41
CA GLY A 361 -9.73 -4.46 -0.03
C GLY A 361 -10.36 -5.84 0.15
N TYR A 362 -11.16 -6.30 -0.82
CA TYR A 362 -11.69 -7.67 -0.84
C TYR A 362 -10.55 -8.69 -1.00
N THR A 363 -9.60 -8.42 -1.90
CA THR A 363 -8.42 -9.28 -2.09
C THR A 363 -7.61 -9.39 -0.80
N TYR A 364 -7.37 -8.26 -0.12
CA TYR A 364 -6.73 -8.26 1.19
C TYR A 364 -7.53 -9.07 2.22
N MET A 365 -8.85 -8.89 2.31
CA MET A 365 -9.70 -9.66 3.25
C MET A 365 -9.63 -11.17 3.03
N LYS A 366 -9.53 -11.63 1.77
CA LYS A 366 -9.47 -13.06 1.44
C LYS A 366 -8.08 -13.66 1.58
N THR A 367 -7.04 -12.85 1.45
CA THR A 367 -5.65 -13.35 1.38
C THR A 367 -4.81 -12.98 2.60
N ASN A 368 -5.25 -12.01 3.40
CA ASN A 368 -4.50 -11.36 4.47
C ASN A 368 -3.10 -10.89 4.00
N SER A 369 -3.01 -10.37 2.78
CA SER A 369 -1.75 -10.01 2.13
C SER A 369 -1.85 -8.70 1.38
N VAL A 370 -1.02 -7.74 1.79
CA VAL A 370 -0.87 -6.45 1.09
C VAL A 370 -0.27 -6.66 -0.30
N PHE A 371 0.60 -7.67 -0.47
CA PHE A 371 1.23 -7.95 -1.75
C PHE A 371 0.22 -8.41 -2.81
N TYR A 372 -0.80 -9.18 -2.43
CA TYR A 372 -1.87 -9.57 -3.35
C TYR A 372 -2.84 -8.42 -3.64
N ALA A 373 -3.16 -7.57 -2.67
CA ALA A 373 -3.93 -6.35 -2.93
C ALA A 373 -3.18 -5.41 -3.88
N ALA A 374 -1.88 -5.21 -3.64
CA ALA A 374 -1.01 -4.41 -4.51
C ALA A 374 -0.86 -5.02 -5.90
N LEU A 375 -0.93 -6.35 -6.03
CA LEU A 375 -0.92 -7.03 -7.32
C LEU A 375 -2.17 -6.68 -8.12
N VAL A 376 -3.36 -6.76 -7.51
CA VAL A 376 -4.62 -6.35 -8.17
C VAL A 376 -4.58 -4.87 -8.52
N HIS A 377 -4.08 -4.02 -7.62
CA HIS A 377 -3.92 -2.59 -7.87
C HIS A 377 -3.01 -2.34 -9.08
N ALA A 378 -1.80 -2.93 -9.11
CA ALA A 378 -0.91 -2.80 -10.24
C ALA A 378 -1.52 -3.31 -11.55
N LEU A 379 -2.21 -4.46 -11.52
CA LEU A 379 -2.92 -4.99 -12.69
C LEU A 379 -4.02 -4.04 -13.18
N VAL A 380 -4.78 -3.42 -12.27
CA VAL A 380 -5.81 -2.43 -12.63
C VAL A 380 -5.17 -1.21 -13.29
N ASN A 381 -4.12 -0.64 -12.71
CA ASN A 381 -3.45 0.52 -13.30
C ASN A 381 -2.79 0.17 -14.65
N SER A 382 -2.21 -1.01 -14.75
CA SER A 382 -1.65 -1.52 -16.02
C SER A 382 -2.72 -2.01 -17.01
N SER A 383 -4.01 -1.98 -16.66
CA SER A 383 -5.08 -2.29 -17.62
C SER A 383 -5.37 -1.13 -18.56
N GLU A 384 -4.89 0.08 -18.27
CA GLU A 384 -4.96 1.21 -19.21
C GLU A 384 -4.30 0.86 -20.56
N PHE A 385 -3.20 0.09 -20.51
CA PHE A 385 -2.52 -0.41 -21.71
C PHE A 385 -3.40 -1.34 -22.57
N LEU A 386 -4.47 -1.90 -22.02
CA LEU A 386 -5.44 -2.73 -22.74
C LEU A 386 -6.57 -1.89 -23.37
N PHE A 387 -6.82 -0.67 -22.88
CA PHE A 387 -8.07 0.05 -23.16
C PHE A 387 -7.94 1.51 -23.62
N HIS A 388 -6.73 2.11 -23.69
CA HIS A 388 -6.52 3.53 -24.04
C HIS A 388 -7.65 4.45 -23.50
N ILE A 389 -7.89 4.36 -22.18
CA ILE A 389 -8.97 5.10 -21.48
C ILE A 389 -8.53 6.55 -21.23
#